data_AF-T1I160-F1
#
_entry.id   AF-T1I160-F1
#
_cell.length_a   1.000
_cell.length_b   1.000
_cell.length_c   1.000
_cell.angle_alpha   90.00
_cell.angle_beta   90.00
_cell.angle_gamma   90.00
#
_symmetry.space_group_name_H-M   'P 1'
#
loop_
_entity.id
_entity.type
_entity.pdbx_description
1 polymer ?
#
loop_
_entity_poly.entity_id
_entity_poly.type
_entity_poly.pdbx_seq_one_letter_code
_entity_poly.pdbx_strand_id
1 'polypeptide(L)'
;MTLPLMEHMMRSIYCESNNCLPNKMLAETSEFYITLDVMLEKKYGAIANNFIDVIGENILLMLLDLFSYRQGPRLRDRVSHFEIEIKDFPKELANYTIVLCLCIIQHLMPEVVNKNQEIIQIGRLTEVINKYEPIFHPTSLWKRQVLCILNKMNEWSGLPRPPEFKQFSLWSKNENFKLVESLLEVVMIKRYLSADAILQELIEDAKELKYPTIFRPPKEIEIVYLFSRINNAIEEIHNNINANVHLRYNLWNSRQMRSRQRENYGRMLEYVYLLQIFLICILNLQIKIVRGLLELNEKQIIFFIK
;
A
#
# COMPACT_ATOMS: atom_id res chain seq x y z
N MET A 1 8.97 -18.08 22.88
CA MET A 1 7.93 -19.02 23.37
C MET A 1 6.50 -18.65 22.95
N THR A 2 6.23 -17.41 22.53
CA THR A 2 4.85 -16.94 22.25
C THR A 2 4.24 -17.49 20.96
N LEU A 3 5.03 -17.71 19.90
CA LEU A 3 4.51 -18.07 18.58
C LEU A 3 3.83 -19.46 18.54
N PRO A 4 4.40 -20.56 19.07
CA PRO A 4 3.71 -21.85 19.12
C PRO A 4 2.40 -21.82 19.92
N LEU A 5 2.36 -21.04 21.01
CA LEU A 5 1.16 -20.86 21.84
C LEU A 5 0.07 -20.10 21.08
N MET A 6 0.44 -19.05 20.34
CA MET A 6 -0.48 -18.31 19.49
C MET A 6 -1.06 -19.20 18.38
N GLU A 7 -0.22 -19.99 17.70
CA GLU A 7 -0.69 -20.94 16.68
C GLU A 7 -1.63 -21.99 17.25
N HIS A 8 -1.33 -22.52 18.44
CA HIS A 8 -2.23 -23.46 19.12
C HIS A 8 -3.57 -22.81 19.46
N MET A 9 -3.55 -21.62 20.06
CA MET A 9 -4.77 -20.85 20.36
C MET A 9 -5.63 -20.63 19.11
N MET A 10 -5.03 -20.17 18.00
CA MET A 10 -5.75 -19.97 16.73
C MET A 10 -6.34 -21.27 16.19
N ARG A 11 -5.61 -22.39 16.30
CA ARG A 11 -6.10 -23.71 15.86
C ARG A 11 -7.30 -24.18 16.66
N SER A 12 -7.29 -24.00 17.98
CA SER A 12 -8.44 -24.33 18.82
C SER A 12 -9.68 -23.53 18.40
N ILE A 13 -9.53 -22.23 18.15
CA ILE A 13 -10.61 -21.35 17.67
C ILE A 13 -11.11 -21.81 16.29
N TYR A 14 -10.19 -22.06 15.36
CA TYR A 14 -10.51 -22.53 14.01
C TYR A 14 -11.30 -23.84 14.04
N CYS A 15 -10.84 -24.81 14.83
CA CYS A 15 -11.48 -26.11 14.90
C CYS A 15 -12.87 -26.06 15.52
N GLU A 16 -13.06 -25.25 16.56
CA GLU A 16 -14.37 -24.99 17.15
C GLU A 16 -15.30 -24.31 16.13
N SER A 17 -14.85 -23.22 15.50
CA SER A 17 -15.67 -22.44 14.57
C SER A 17 -16.15 -23.23 13.33
N ASN A 18 -15.33 -24.17 12.86
CA ASN A 18 -15.63 -25.00 11.69
C ASN A 18 -16.16 -26.39 12.08
N ASN A 19 -16.48 -26.63 13.36
CA ASN A 19 -16.96 -27.91 13.89
C ASN A 19 -16.10 -29.12 13.45
N CYS A 20 -14.77 -28.98 13.50
CA CYS A 20 -13.83 -30.04 13.13
C CYS A 20 -13.03 -30.61 14.31
N LEU A 21 -13.45 -30.31 15.54
CA LEU A 21 -13.04 -31.02 16.75
C LEU A 21 -13.72 -32.39 16.86
N PRO A 22 -13.07 -33.41 17.47
CA PRO A 22 -11.69 -33.43 17.97
C PRO A 22 -10.63 -33.86 16.94
N ASN A 23 -11.04 -34.30 15.75
CA ASN A 23 -10.20 -35.06 14.82
C ASN A 23 -9.01 -34.28 14.24
N LYS A 24 -9.11 -32.95 14.08
CA LYS A 24 -8.06 -32.15 13.41
C LYS A 24 -7.18 -31.29 14.32
N MET A 25 -7.35 -31.39 15.65
CA MET A 25 -6.45 -30.68 16.59
C MET A 25 -5.11 -31.40 16.78
N LEU A 26 -5.04 -32.68 16.46
CA LEU A 26 -3.87 -33.53 16.54
C LEU A 26 -3.47 -33.98 15.14
N ALA A 27 -2.18 -34.14 14.88
CA ALA A 27 -1.73 -34.73 13.63
C ALA A 27 -2.12 -36.23 13.63
N GLU A 28 -2.98 -36.63 12.71
CA GLU A 28 -3.26 -38.04 12.46
C GLU A 28 -2.18 -38.61 11.52
N THR A 29 -1.87 -39.91 11.62
CA THR A 29 -0.86 -40.56 10.77
C THR A 29 -1.17 -40.49 9.26
N SER A 30 -2.42 -40.18 8.90
CA SER A 30 -2.92 -40.10 7.52
C SER A 30 -3.25 -38.68 7.05
N GLU A 31 -3.25 -37.67 7.92
CA GLU A 31 -3.62 -36.29 7.56
C GLU A 31 -2.59 -35.28 8.08
N PHE A 32 -2.26 -34.29 7.23
CA PHE A 32 -1.38 -33.20 7.62
C PHE A 32 -2.03 -32.34 8.71
N TYR A 33 -1.19 -31.83 9.61
CA TYR A 33 -1.59 -30.87 10.63
C TYR A 33 -2.21 -29.60 10.02
N ILE A 34 -3.24 -29.03 10.64
CA ILE A 34 -3.80 -27.73 10.21
C ILE A 34 -2.71 -26.66 10.38
N THR A 35 -2.25 -26.14 9.24
CA THR A 35 -1.25 -25.08 9.17
C THR A 35 -1.88 -23.71 9.35
N LEU A 36 -1.05 -22.72 9.67
CA LEU A 36 -1.47 -21.33 9.80
C LEU A 36 -2.09 -20.80 8.49
N ASP A 37 -1.51 -21.15 7.35
CA ASP A 37 -2.02 -20.73 6.04
C ASP A 37 -3.46 -21.23 5.82
N VAL A 38 -3.73 -22.50 6.12
CA VAL A 38 -5.08 -23.09 6.01
C VAL A 38 -6.09 -22.38 6.91
N MET A 39 -5.67 -21.96 8.11
CA MET A 39 -6.56 -21.23 9.02
C MET A 39 -6.99 -19.87 8.47
N LEU A 40 -6.11 -19.22 7.69
CA LEU A 40 -6.30 -17.88 7.15
C LEU A 40 -6.92 -17.88 5.74
N GLU A 41 -7.25 -19.05 5.16
CA GLU A 41 -7.91 -19.16 3.86
C GLU A 41 -9.41 -18.83 3.90
N LYS A 42 -9.95 -18.36 2.76
CA LYS A 42 -11.38 -17.98 2.61
C LYS A 42 -12.35 -19.14 2.85
N LYS A 43 -11.90 -20.38 2.60
CA LYS A 43 -12.75 -21.57 2.60
C LYS A 43 -12.11 -22.68 3.40
N TYR A 44 -12.96 -23.51 3.99
CA TYR A 44 -12.58 -24.79 4.55
C TYR A 44 -13.21 -25.88 3.68
N GLY A 45 -12.39 -26.50 2.82
CA GLY A 45 -12.89 -27.45 1.82
C GLY A 45 -13.91 -26.81 0.88
N ALA A 46 -15.15 -27.33 0.88
CA ALA A 46 -16.23 -26.81 0.03
C ALA A 46 -17.03 -25.65 0.66
N ILE A 47 -16.87 -25.41 1.96
CA ILE A 47 -17.67 -24.44 2.73
C ILE A 47 -16.87 -23.18 3.07
N ALA A 48 -17.58 -22.14 3.51
CA ALA A 48 -16.95 -20.93 4.03
C ALA A 48 -16.17 -21.25 5.32
N ASN A 49 -15.05 -20.55 5.54
CA ASN A 49 -14.28 -20.69 6.76
C ASN A 49 -14.85 -19.77 7.84
N ASN A 50 -15.58 -20.35 8.81
CA ASN A 50 -16.25 -19.60 9.89
C ASN A 50 -15.27 -18.97 10.88
N PHE A 51 -14.00 -19.38 10.88
CA PHE A 51 -12.96 -18.78 11.70
C PHE A 51 -12.82 -17.27 11.43
N ILE A 52 -12.99 -16.86 10.18
CA ILE A 52 -12.89 -15.46 9.75
C ILE A 52 -13.96 -14.62 10.44
N ASP A 53 -15.19 -15.13 10.51
CA ASP A 53 -16.31 -14.45 11.14
C ASP A 53 -16.13 -14.35 12.65
N VAL A 54 -15.58 -15.40 13.27
CA VAL A 54 -15.32 -15.44 14.72
C VAL A 54 -14.17 -14.52 15.14
N ILE A 55 -13.09 -14.46 14.37
CA ILE A 55 -11.91 -13.66 14.72
C ILE A 55 -12.08 -12.18 14.37
N GLY A 56 -12.97 -11.87 13.43
CA GLY A 56 -13.23 -10.52 12.95
C GLY A 56 -12.23 -10.02 11.90
N GLU A 57 -12.71 -9.12 11.05
CA GLU A 57 -12.00 -8.61 9.87
C GLU A 57 -10.64 -7.99 10.23
N ASN A 58 -10.60 -7.06 11.18
CA ASN A 58 -9.39 -6.32 11.48
C ASN A 58 -8.30 -7.18 12.13
N ILE A 59 -8.67 -8.17 12.95
CA ILE A 59 -7.70 -9.11 13.51
C ILE A 59 -7.18 -10.04 12.41
N LEU A 60 -8.04 -10.47 11.48
CA LEU A 60 -7.60 -11.22 10.30
C LEU A 60 -6.58 -10.41 9.48
N LEU A 61 -6.79 -9.11 9.28
CA LEU A 61 -5.80 -8.24 8.63
C LEU A 61 -4.48 -8.19 9.38
N MET A 62 -4.51 -8.07 10.70
CA MET A 62 -3.31 -8.08 11.55
C MET A 62 -2.54 -9.40 11.42
N LEU A 63 -3.24 -10.53 11.33
CA LEU A 63 -2.68 -11.86 11.13
C LEU A 63 -2.04 -12.01 9.74
N LEU A 64 -2.73 -11.59 8.69
CA LEU A 64 -2.22 -11.62 7.31
C LEU A 64 -0.97 -10.76 7.15
N ASP A 65 -0.93 -9.58 7.78
CA ASP A 65 0.26 -8.73 7.82
C ASP A 65 1.45 -9.41 8.49
N LEU A 66 1.22 -10.08 9.62
CA LEU A 66 2.31 -10.72 10.38
C LEU A 66 2.87 -11.96 9.67
N PHE A 67 1.99 -12.75 9.05
CA PHE A 67 2.34 -14.11 8.63
C PHE A 67 2.35 -14.32 7.11
N SER A 68 1.45 -13.68 6.37
CA SER A 68 1.15 -14.11 5.00
C SER A 68 1.69 -13.17 3.92
N TYR A 69 1.61 -11.85 4.08
CA TYR A 69 1.96 -10.95 2.99
C TYR A 69 3.45 -10.97 2.65
N ARG A 70 3.75 -11.03 1.36
CA ARG A 70 5.11 -11.21 0.82
C ARG A 70 6.10 -10.15 1.28
N GLN A 71 5.67 -8.89 1.33
CA GLN A 71 6.49 -7.76 1.76
C GLN A 71 6.41 -7.53 3.28
N GLY A 72 5.64 -8.34 4.01
CA GLY A 72 5.53 -8.31 5.46
C GLY A 72 6.63 -9.09 6.18
N PRO A 73 6.55 -9.16 7.52
CA PRO A 73 7.54 -9.86 8.34
C PRO A 73 7.61 -11.36 8.05
N ARG A 74 6.48 -11.98 7.63
CA ARG A 74 6.35 -13.43 7.43
C ARG A 74 6.97 -14.21 8.59
N LEU A 75 6.60 -13.78 9.80
CA LEU A 75 7.30 -14.11 11.03
C LEU A 75 7.51 -15.62 11.19
N ARG A 76 6.46 -16.40 10.93
CA ARG A 76 6.49 -17.87 11.01
C ARG A 76 7.52 -18.47 10.07
N ASP A 77 7.54 -18.05 8.81
CA ASP A 77 8.44 -18.59 7.80
C ASP A 77 9.90 -18.28 8.13
N ARG A 78 10.19 -17.01 8.48
CA ARG A 78 11.55 -16.57 8.82
C ARG A 78 12.10 -17.28 10.06
N VAL A 79 11.26 -17.52 11.06
CA VAL A 79 11.63 -18.31 12.23
C VAL A 79 11.91 -19.76 11.85
N SER A 80 11.07 -20.36 11.00
CA SER A 80 11.24 -21.75 10.56
C SER A 80 12.47 -21.98 9.68
N HIS A 81 12.90 -20.94 8.95
CA HIS A 81 14.10 -20.94 8.12
C HIS A 81 15.37 -20.49 8.85
N PHE A 82 15.30 -20.23 10.16
CA PHE A 82 16.41 -19.73 10.97
C PHE A 82 16.99 -18.39 10.45
N GLU A 83 16.17 -17.57 9.80
CA GLU A 83 16.57 -16.23 9.31
C GLU A 83 16.59 -15.17 10.42
N ILE A 84 15.94 -15.45 11.55
CA ILE A 84 15.91 -14.54 12.71
C ILE A 84 16.51 -15.27 13.91
N GLU A 85 17.61 -14.74 14.43
CA GLU A 85 18.17 -15.16 15.71
C GLU A 85 17.43 -14.49 16.88
N ILE A 86 17.23 -15.21 17.99
CA ILE A 86 16.50 -14.70 19.17
C ILE A 86 17.14 -13.42 19.71
N LYS A 87 18.47 -13.33 19.68
CA LYS A 87 19.24 -12.19 20.19
C LYS A 87 19.02 -10.90 19.38
N ASP A 88 18.67 -11.03 18.10
CA ASP A 88 18.51 -9.92 17.16
C ASP A 88 17.03 -9.72 16.77
N PHE A 89 16.11 -10.34 17.53
CA PHE A 89 14.69 -10.28 17.22
C PHE A 89 14.16 -8.84 17.37
N PRO A 90 13.57 -8.23 16.31
CA PRO A 90 13.11 -6.86 16.38
C PRO A 90 12.07 -6.66 17.48
N LYS A 91 12.32 -5.71 18.39
CA LYS A 91 11.45 -5.41 19.54
C LYS A 91 10.04 -5.03 19.08
N GLU A 92 9.93 -4.30 17.98
CA GLU A 92 8.67 -3.86 17.38
C GLU A 92 7.83 -5.06 16.96
N LEU A 93 8.45 -6.08 16.37
CA LEU A 93 7.77 -7.29 15.93
C LEU A 93 7.33 -8.15 17.13
N ALA A 94 8.11 -8.16 18.21
CA ALA A 94 7.76 -8.87 19.44
C ALA A 94 6.55 -8.21 20.10
N ASN A 95 6.60 -6.88 20.24
CA ASN A 95 5.50 -6.08 20.76
C ASN A 95 4.24 -6.25 19.91
N TYR A 96 4.35 -6.18 18.58
CA TYR A 96 3.24 -6.39 17.67
C TYR A 96 2.60 -7.77 17.87
N THR A 97 3.42 -8.82 17.97
CA THR A 97 2.94 -10.19 18.20
C THR A 97 2.17 -10.31 19.51
N ILE A 98 2.70 -9.72 20.60
CA ILE A 98 2.05 -9.73 21.92
C ILE A 98 0.72 -8.94 21.88
N VAL A 99 0.73 -7.74 21.29
CA VAL A 99 -0.46 -6.90 21.15
C VAL A 99 -1.53 -7.63 20.33
N LEU A 100 -1.15 -8.33 19.25
CA LEU A 100 -2.08 -9.13 18.46
C LEU A 100 -2.72 -10.25 19.28
N CYS A 101 -1.94 -10.99 20.09
CA CYS A 101 -2.50 -11.97 21.01
C CYS A 101 -3.50 -11.33 21.98
N LEU A 102 -3.17 -10.18 22.56
CA LEU A 102 -4.07 -9.46 23.46
C LEU A 102 -5.32 -8.95 22.74
N CYS A 103 -5.22 -8.50 21.49
CA CYS A 103 -6.36 -8.11 20.67
C CYS A 103 -7.30 -9.30 20.41
N ILE A 104 -6.76 -10.49 20.12
CA ILE A 104 -7.55 -11.72 19.97
C ILE A 104 -8.30 -12.04 21.28
N ILE A 105 -7.60 -12.00 22.41
CA ILE A 105 -8.21 -12.26 23.73
C ILE A 105 -9.27 -11.20 24.07
N GLN A 106 -9.01 -9.92 23.80
CA GLN A 106 -9.98 -8.84 23.99
C GLN A 106 -11.25 -9.04 23.16
N HIS A 107 -11.09 -9.51 21.92
CA HIS A 107 -12.20 -9.71 21.00
C HIS A 107 -13.07 -10.91 21.40
N LEU A 108 -12.44 -12.04 21.74
CA LEU A 108 -13.15 -13.28 22.04
C LEU A 108 -13.57 -13.41 23.51
N MET A 109 -12.81 -12.81 24.43
CA MET A 109 -12.97 -12.95 25.87
C MET A 109 -12.82 -11.58 26.58
N PRO A 110 -13.67 -10.58 26.26
CA PRO A 110 -13.54 -9.23 26.82
C PRO A 110 -13.60 -9.23 28.35
N GLU A 111 -14.36 -10.14 28.96
CA GLU A 111 -14.48 -10.30 30.42
C GLU A 111 -13.16 -10.67 31.10
N VAL A 112 -12.27 -11.41 30.42
CA VAL A 112 -10.96 -11.79 30.96
C VAL A 112 -10.05 -10.58 31.00
N VAL A 113 -10.07 -9.76 29.94
CA VAL A 113 -9.25 -8.55 29.85
C VAL A 113 -9.74 -7.48 30.82
N ASN A 114 -11.06 -7.26 30.88
CA ASN A 114 -11.68 -6.24 31.74
C ASN A 114 -11.50 -6.51 33.25
N LYS A 115 -11.11 -7.73 33.64
CA LYS A 115 -10.83 -8.10 35.04
C LYS A 115 -9.33 -8.04 35.37
N ASN A 116 -8.45 -7.93 34.38
CA ASN A 116 -7.01 -7.94 34.58
C ASN A 116 -6.44 -6.51 34.52
N GLN A 117 -6.06 -5.97 35.68
CA GLN A 117 -5.54 -4.60 35.81
C GLN A 117 -4.29 -4.33 34.99
N GLU A 118 -3.42 -5.33 34.78
CA GLU A 118 -2.20 -5.17 33.98
C GLU A 118 -2.52 -5.01 32.50
N ILE A 119 -3.49 -5.76 31.97
CA ILE A 119 -3.87 -5.69 30.55
C ILE A 119 -4.63 -4.38 30.26
N ILE A 120 -5.47 -3.93 31.20
CA ILE A 120 -6.19 -2.64 31.07
C ILE A 120 -5.21 -1.47 30.91
N GLN A 121 -4.02 -1.53 31.53
CA GLN A 121 -3.00 -0.50 31.40
C GLN A 121 -2.33 -0.46 30.02
N ILE A 122 -2.37 -1.55 29.25
CA ILE A 122 -1.78 -1.64 27.90
C ILE A 122 -2.57 -0.78 26.88
N GLY A 123 -3.77 -0.32 27.25
CA GLY A 123 -4.53 0.71 26.53
C GLY A 123 -5.82 0.20 25.90
N ARG A 124 -6.41 0.99 24.99
CA ARG A 124 -7.67 0.68 24.32
C ARG A 124 -7.44 -0.31 23.16
N LEU A 125 -7.22 -1.58 23.47
CA LEU A 125 -7.06 -2.65 22.47
C LEU A 125 -8.20 -2.67 21.44
N THR A 126 -9.43 -2.39 21.87
CA THR A 126 -10.59 -2.23 20.97
C THR A 126 -10.40 -1.11 19.95
N GLU A 127 -9.77 -0.01 20.33
CA GLU A 127 -9.46 1.10 19.42
C GLU A 127 -8.37 0.71 18.42
N VAL A 128 -7.36 -0.05 18.85
CA VAL A 128 -6.32 -0.63 17.97
C VAL A 128 -6.96 -1.53 16.93
N ILE A 129 -7.84 -2.44 17.35
CA ILE A 129 -8.57 -3.33 16.43
C ILE A 129 -9.40 -2.50 15.45
N ASN A 130 -10.23 -1.58 15.95
CA ASN A 130 -11.19 -0.83 15.10
C ASN A 130 -10.52 0.10 14.09
N LYS A 131 -9.32 0.60 14.38
CA LYS A 131 -8.57 1.52 13.51
C LYS A 131 -7.49 0.82 12.69
N TYR A 132 -7.38 -0.50 12.77
CA TYR A 132 -6.33 -1.21 12.07
C TYR A 132 -6.51 -1.10 10.55
N GLU A 133 -5.45 -0.64 9.87
CA GLU A 133 -5.36 -0.68 8.42
C GLU A 133 -4.18 -1.58 8.02
N PRO A 134 -4.34 -2.40 6.97
CA PRO A 134 -3.33 -3.36 6.58
C PRO A 134 -2.08 -2.65 6.06
N ILE A 135 -0.93 -3.06 6.58
CA ILE A 135 0.35 -2.41 6.31
C ILE A 135 0.98 -3.03 5.07
N PHE A 136 1.08 -4.34 4.98
CA PHE A 136 1.86 -5.06 3.96
C PHE A 136 1.00 -5.65 2.83
N HIS A 137 -0.31 -5.42 2.84
CA HIS A 137 -1.14 -5.76 1.70
C HIS A 137 -0.68 -4.97 0.44
N PRO A 138 -0.61 -5.61 -0.74
CA PRO A 138 -0.11 -4.97 -1.97
C PRO A 138 -0.81 -3.64 -2.31
N THR A 139 -2.14 -3.58 -2.18
CA THR A 139 -2.89 -2.34 -2.43
C THR A 139 -2.56 -1.24 -1.41
N SER A 140 -2.25 -1.61 -0.16
CA SER A 140 -1.84 -0.64 0.86
C SER A 140 -0.47 -0.05 0.58
N LEU A 141 0.46 -0.91 0.17
CA LEU A 141 1.79 -0.50 -0.26
C LEU A 141 1.71 0.42 -1.47
N TRP A 142 0.95 0.03 -2.49
CA TRP A 142 0.72 0.83 -3.68
C TRP A 142 0.09 2.20 -3.34
N LYS A 143 -0.96 2.25 -2.52
CA LYS A 143 -1.59 3.53 -2.10
C LYS A 143 -0.59 4.46 -1.44
N ARG A 144 0.23 3.96 -0.51
CA ARG A 144 1.27 4.76 0.14
C ARG A 144 2.35 5.21 -0.83
N GLN A 145 2.74 4.37 -1.79
CA GLN A 145 3.67 4.76 -2.86
C GLN A 145 3.09 5.88 -3.71
N VAL A 146 1.83 5.77 -4.16
CA VAL A 146 1.15 6.82 -4.93
C VAL A 146 1.12 8.13 -4.15
N LEU A 147 0.69 8.11 -2.88
CA LEU A 147 0.67 9.31 -2.04
C LEU A 147 2.07 9.93 -1.87
N CYS A 148 3.10 9.10 -1.66
CA CYS A 148 4.48 9.56 -1.57
C CYS A 148 4.93 10.26 -2.86
N ILE A 149 4.66 9.65 -4.03
CA ILE A 149 5.01 10.21 -5.33
C ILE A 149 4.26 11.50 -5.61
N LEU A 150 2.95 11.56 -5.31
CA LEU A 150 2.15 12.77 -5.48
C LEU A 150 2.72 13.92 -4.63
N ASN A 151 3.06 13.65 -3.37
CA ASN A 151 3.70 14.66 -2.51
C ASN A 151 5.04 15.14 -3.08
N LYS A 152 5.90 14.22 -3.55
CA LYS A 152 7.17 14.57 -4.22
C LYS A 152 6.96 15.38 -5.50
N MET A 153 5.90 15.11 -6.25
CA MET A 153 5.55 15.90 -7.44
C MET A 153 5.06 17.30 -7.09
N ASN A 154 4.46 17.50 -5.91
CA ASN A 154 4.00 18.82 -5.46
C ASN A 154 5.17 19.78 -5.28
N GLU A 155 6.35 19.24 -4.93
CA GLU A 155 7.57 19.99 -4.74
C GLU A 155 8.17 20.52 -6.06
N TRP A 156 7.70 20.03 -7.23
CA TRP A 156 8.27 20.43 -8.53
C TRP A 156 7.98 21.88 -8.90
N SER A 157 6.88 22.43 -8.38
CA SER A 157 6.56 23.85 -8.47
C SER A 157 7.66 24.73 -7.83
N GLY A 158 8.31 24.21 -6.78
CA GLY A 158 9.39 24.86 -6.03
C GLY A 158 10.81 24.55 -6.52
N LEU A 159 10.98 23.77 -7.57
CA LEU A 159 12.31 23.47 -8.11
C LEU A 159 13.09 24.75 -8.46
N PRO A 160 14.41 24.79 -8.24
CA PRO A 160 15.19 26.00 -8.42
C PRO A 160 15.25 26.37 -9.92
N ARG A 161 14.93 27.64 -10.21
CA ARG A 161 14.91 28.19 -11.57
C ARG A 161 15.62 29.53 -11.62
N PRO A 162 16.40 29.82 -12.67
CA PRO A 162 16.93 31.16 -12.91
C PRO A 162 15.79 32.19 -13.02
N PRO A 163 16.02 33.46 -12.64
CA PRO A 163 15.00 34.52 -12.69
C PRO A 163 14.33 34.66 -14.06
N GLU A 164 15.14 34.48 -15.12
CA GLU A 164 14.73 34.52 -16.54
C GLU A 164 13.67 33.46 -16.90
N PHE A 165 13.56 32.38 -16.11
CA PHE A 165 12.63 31.27 -16.34
C PHE A 165 11.57 31.13 -15.23
N LYS A 166 11.43 32.14 -14.34
CA LYS A 166 10.41 32.12 -13.27
C LYS A 166 8.99 32.30 -13.79
N GLN A 167 8.81 33.08 -14.85
CA GLN A 167 7.53 33.25 -15.55
C GLN A 167 7.54 32.45 -16.84
N PHE A 168 7.64 31.13 -16.75
CA PHE A 168 7.45 30.31 -17.95
C PHE A 168 5.96 30.23 -18.26
N SER A 169 5.45 31.19 -19.04
CA SER A 169 4.10 31.16 -19.59
C SER A 169 4.04 30.19 -20.77
N LEU A 170 4.01 28.88 -20.49
CA LEU A 170 3.77 27.82 -21.49
C LEU A 170 2.41 27.97 -22.21
N TRP A 171 1.54 28.84 -21.70
CA TRP A 171 0.13 28.96 -22.05
C TRP A 171 -0.18 29.56 -23.42
N SER A 172 0.77 30.20 -24.12
CA SER A 172 0.37 31.05 -25.25
C SER A 172 0.59 30.51 -26.67
N LYS A 173 1.52 29.59 -26.98
CA LYS A 173 1.84 29.31 -28.42
C LYS A 173 2.49 27.94 -28.79
N ASN A 174 2.06 26.79 -28.27
CA ASN A 174 2.64 25.50 -28.72
C ASN A 174 1.61 24.38 -28.98
N GLU A 175 1.84 23.55 -29.99
CA GLU A 175 1.08 22.34 -30.33
C GLU A 175 0.98 21.34 -29.16
N ASN A 176 1.98 21.35 -28.27
CA ASN A 176 2.00 20.55 -27.04
C ASN A 176 0.82 20.85 -26.10
N PHE A 177 0.21 22.04 -26.19
CA PHE A 177 -0.95 22.41 -25.39
C PHE A 177 -2.18 21.56 -25.75
N LYS A 178 -2.45 21.35 -27.04
CA LYS A 178 -3.56 20.50 -27.50
C LYS A 178 -3.40 19.06 -27.03
N LEU A 179 -2.16 18.56 -27.01
CA LEU A 179 -1.86 17.21 -26.56
C LEU A 179 -2.10 17.04 -25.05
N VAL A 180 -1.75 18.06 -24.25
CA VAL A 180 -2.04 18.09 -22.82
C VAL A 180 -3.54 18.20 -22.55
N GLU A 181 -4.27 19.06 -23.27
CA GLU A 181 -5.74 19.15 -23.16
C GLU A 181 -6.40 17.80 -23.49
N SER A 182 -6.00 17.16 -24.60
CA SER A 182 -6.52 15.84 -24.98
C SER A 182 -6.21 14.77 -23.92
N LEU A 183 -5.03 14.79 -23.31
CA LEU A 183 -4.68 13.86 -22.23
C LEU A 183 -5.51 14.11 -20.97
N LEU A 184 -5.72 15.37 -20.58
CA LEU A 184 -6.52 15.73 -19.41
C LEU A 184 -8.00 15.38 -19.61
N GLU A 185 -8.53 15.54 -20.83
CA GLU A 185 -9.86 15.10 -21.22
C GLU A 185 -10.02 13.58 -21.09
N VAL A 186 -9.09 12.79 -21.62
CA VAL A 186 -9.08 11.32 -21.53
C VAL A 186 -9.06 10.86 -20.07
N VAL A 187 -8.28 11.55 -19.24
CA VAL A 187 -8.14 11.23 -17.82
C VAL A 187 -9.27 11.88 -16.98
N MET A 188 -10.28 12.49 -17.62
CA MET A 188 -11.48 13.05 -17.01
C MET A 188 -11.19 14.09 -15.91
N ILE A 189 -10.08 14.82 -16.02
CA ILE A 189 -9.73 15.94 -15.15
C ILE A 189 -10.40 17.18 -15.76
N LYS A 190 -11.68 17.37 -15.48
CA LYS A 190 -12.53 18.30 -16.28
C LYS A 190 -12.41 19.79 -15.94
N ARG A 191 -11.49 20.23 -15.06
CA ARG A 191 -11.67 21.56 -14.45
C ARG A 191 -10.45 22.37 -13.98
N TYR A 192 -9.22 21.98 -14.30
CA TYR A 192 -8.07 22.63 -13.66
C TYR A 192 -7.16 23.37 -14.64
N LEU A 193 -6.89 24.64 -14.31
CA LEU A 193 -5.95 25.51 -15.01
C LEU A 193 -4.50 25.40 -14.46
N SER A 194 -4.22 24.54 -13.48
CA SER A 194 -2.86 24.35 -12.95
C SER A 194 -2.57 22.93 -12.48
N ALA A 195 -1.32 22.47 -12.65
CA ALA A 195 -0.85 21.17 -12.18
C ALA A 195 -1.02 21.00 -10.65
N ASP A 196 -0.79 22.08 -9.89
CA ASP A 196 -0.93 22.07 -8.42
C ASP A 196 -2.36 21.75 -7.98
N ALA A 197 -3.36 22.30 -8.66
CA ALA A 197 -4.76 22.06 -8.32
C ALA A 197 -5.18 20.60 -8.61
N ILE A 198 -4.74 20.05 -9.75
CA ILE A 198 -4.96 18.64 -10.11
C ILE A 198 -4.31 17.74 -9.06
N LEU A 199 -3.09 18.08 -8.64
CA LEU A 199 -2.34 17.27 -7.69
C LEU A 199 -2.99 17.26 -6.31
N GLN A 200 -3.48 18.40 -5.82
CA GLN A 200 -4.20 18.45 -4.53
C GLN A 200 -5.49 17.64 -4.56
N GLU A 201 -6.29 17.75 -5.63
CA GLU A 201 -7.47 16.90 -5.80
C GLU A 201 -7.10 15.42 -5.77
N LEU A 202 -6.05 15.03 -6.50
CA LEU A 202 -5.63 13.64 -6.59
C LEU A 202 -5.09 13.08 -5.27
N ILE A 203 -4.41 13.93 -4.47
CA ILE A 203 -3.94 13.56 -3.14
C ILE A 203 -5.12 13.26 -2.22
N GLU A 204 -6.16 14.10 -2.24
CA GLU A 204 -7.37 13.86 -1.43
C GLU A 204 -8.13 12.62 -1.92
N ASP A 205 -8.31 12.45 -3.23
CA ASP A 205 -8.91 11.26 -3.83
C ASP A 205 -8.18 9.97 -3.40
N ALA A 206 -6.84 10.00 -3.42
CA ALA A 206 -6.01 8.88 -3.01
C ALA A 206 -6.14 8.60 -1.50
N LYS A 207 -6.20 9.64 -0.65
CA LYS A 207 -6.40 9.48 0.81
C LYS A 207 -7.75 8.86 1.13
N GLU A 208 -8.81 9.34 0.51
CA GLU A 208 -10.19 8.88 0.73
C GLU A 208 -10.46 7.48 0.16
N LEU A 209 -9.59 6.98 -0.73
CA LEU A 209 -9.75 5.64 -1.30
C LEU A 209 -9.69 4.56 -0.20
N LYS A 210 -10.85 3.97 0.10
CA LYS A 210 -11.01 2.78 0.94
C LYS A 210 -11.06 1.54 0.06
N TYR A 211 -10.31 0.51 0.42
CA TYR A 211 -10.22 -0.72 -0.35
C TYR A 211 -10.26 -1.92 0.60
N PRO A 212 -11.20 -2.87 0.41
CA PRO A 212 -11.09 -4.17 1.06
C PRO A 212 -9.82 -4.87 0.58
N THR A 213 -9.14 -5.55 1.50
CA THR A 213 -7.85 -6.23 1.24
C THR A 213 -7.94 -7.73 1.48
N ILE A 214 -9.01 -8.18 2.12
CA ILE A 214 -9.22 -9.59 2.43
C ILE A 214 -9.68 -10.34 1.17
N PHE A 215 -8.98 -11.43 0.85
CA PHE A 215 -9.26 -12.36 -0.25
C PHE A 215 -9.48 -11.68 -1.62
N ARG A 216 -8.70 -10.65 -1.94
CA ARG A 216 -8.74 -10.04 -3.27
C ARG A 216 -8.27 -11.03 -4.35
N PRO A 217 -8.90 -11.04 -5.54
CA PRO A 217 -8.52 -11.92 -6.63
C PRO A 217 -7.03 -11.80 -7.01
N PRO A 218 -6.33 -12.90 -7.31
CA PRO A 218 -4.91 -12.87 -7.67
C PRO A 218 -4.58 -11.92 -8.83
N LYS A 219 -5.46 -11.86 -9.84
CA LYS A 219 -5.30 -10.97 -11.00
C LYS A 219 -5.31 -9.49 -10.64
N GLU A 220 -6.09 -9.09 -9.64
CA GLU A 220 -6.07 -7.69 -9.15
C GLU A 220 -4.73 -7.39 -8.47
N ILE A 221 -4.24 -8.32 -7.68
CA ILE A 221 -2.96 -8.20 -6.99
C ILE A 221 -1.81 -8.10 -8.00
N GLU A 222 -1.86 -8.85 -9.10
CA GLU A 222 -0.91 -8.73 -10.21
C GLU A 222 -0.91 -7.32 -10.84
N ILE A 223 -2.10 -6.75 -11.09
CA ILE A 223 -2.24 -5.38 -11.60
C ILE A 223 -1.62 -4.37 -10.63
N VAL A 224 -1.89 -4.50 -9.34
CA VAL A 224 -1.33 -3.62 -8.30
C VAL A 224 0.20 -3.73 -8.23
N TYR A 225 0.77 -4.93 -8.42
CA TYR A 225 2.22 -5.08 -8.53
C TYR A 225 2.80 -4.42 -9.77
N LEU A 226 2.10 -4.47 -10.91
CA LEU A 226 2.51 -3.73 -12.11
C LEU A 226 2.50 -2.21 -11.86
N PHE A 227 1.47 -1.70 -11.19
CA PHE A 227 1.42 -0.29 -10.80
C PHE A 227 2.56 0.09 -9.86
N SER A 228 2.88 -0.76 -8.89
CA SER A 228 4.01 -0.53 -7.98
C SER A 228 5.35 -0.45 -8.74
N ARG A 229 5.54 -1.27 -9.79
CA ARG A 229 6.73 -1.19 -10.65
C ARG A 229 6.78 0.10 -11.46
N ILE A 230 5.65 0.55 -12.00
CA ILE A 230 5.55 1.84 -12.68
C ILE A 230 5.91 2.96 -11.70
N ASN A 231 5.38 2.91 -10.48
CA ASN A 231 5.63 3.90 -9.44
C ASN A 231 7.12 4.00 -9.07
N ASN A 232 7.84 2.88 -9.00
CA ASN A 232 9.30 2.91 -8.80
C ASN A 232 10.03 3.65 -9.94
N ALA A 233 9.63 3.42 -11.20
CA ALA A 233 10.21 4.14 -12.34
C ALA A 233 9.89 5.65 -12.30
N ILE A 234 8.68 6.01 -11.86
CA ILE A 234 8.28 7.41 -11.65
C ILE A 234 9.15 8.06 -10.55
N GLU A 235 9.42 7.34 -9.47
CA GLU A 235 10.29 7.80 -8.38
C GLU A 235 11.73 8.01 -8.85
N GLU A 236 12.27 7.12 -9.68
CA GLU A 236 13.57 7.30 -10.31
C GLU A 236 13.60 8.54 -11.22
N ILE A 237 12.56 8.77 -12.02
CA ILE A 237 12.40 9.98 -12.84
C ILE A 237 12.44 11.23 -11.95
N HIS A 238 11.71 11.24 -10.84
CA HIS A 238 11.72 12.35 -9.89
C HIS A 238 13.12 12.61 -9.34
N ASN A 239 13.81 11.57 -8.85
CA ASN A 239 15.16 11.70 -8.30
C ASN A 239 16.14 12.26 -9.35
N ASN A 240 16.06 11.77 -10.59
CA ASN A 240 16.89 12.22 -11.70
C ASN A 240 16.62 13.69 -12.05
N ILE A 241 15.35 14.10 -12.13
CA ILE A 241 14.98 15.49 -12.42
C ILE A 241 15.47 16.42 -11.31
N ASN A 242 15.22 16.04 -10.05
CA ASN A 242 15.63 16.84 -8.91
C ASN A 242 17.15 17.07 -8.92
N ALA A 243 17.93 15.99 -9.04
CA ALA A 243 19.39 16.07 -9.12
C ALA A 243 19.87 16.90 -10.32
N ASN A 244 19.27 16.73 -11.50
CA ASN A 244 19.68 17.44 -12.71
C ASN A 244 19.37 18.93 -12.65
N VAL A 245 18.18 19.29 -12.16
CA VAL A 245 17.75 20.68 -12.00
C VAL A 245 18.64 21.41 -10.99
N HIS A 246 18.94 20.80 -9.84
CA HIS A 246 19.86 21.38 -8.85
C HIS A 246 21.27 21.55 -9.41
N LEU A 247 21.81 20.53 -10.08
CA LEU A 247 23.14 20.60 -10.70
C LEU A 247 23.22 21.75 -11.71
N ARG A 248 22.27 21.82 -12.65
CA ARG A 248 22.24 22.86 -13.68
C ARG A 248 22.03 24.24 -13.10
N TYR A 249 21.20 24.37 -12.07
CA TYR A 249 21.00 25.64 -11.37
C TYR A 249 22.30 26.13 -10.71
N ASN A 250 23.07 25.24 -10.09
CA ASN A 250 24.36 25.59 -9.49
C ASN A 250 25.40 25.99 -10.55
N LEU A 251 25.46 25.28 -11.68
CA LEU A 251 26.32 25.65 -12.82
C LEU A 251 25.92 26.98 -13.45
N TRP A 252 24.61 27.28 -13.46
CA TRP A 252 24.09 28.57 -13.91
C TRP A 252 24.57 29.70 -12.99
N ASN A 253 24.38 29.56 -11.68
CA ASN A 253 24.73 30.57 -10.68
C ASN A 253 26.24 30.82 -10.61
N SER A 254 27.05 29.78 -10.76
CA SER A 254 28.52 29.89 -10.85
C SER A 254 29.02 30.42 -12.20
N ARG A 255 28.11 30.78 -13.13
CA ARG A 255 28.39 31.27 -14.48
C ARG A 255 29.26 30.33 -15.33
N GLN A 256 29.23 29.03 -15.02
CA GLN A 256 30.00 28.00 -15.74
C GLN A 256 29.29 27.49 -17.01
N MET A 257 28.02 27.87 -17.22
CA MET A 257 27.24 27.48 -18.40
C MET A 257 27.43 28.42 -19.60
N ARG A 258 27.78 27.85 -20.75
CA ARG A 258 27.79 28.52 -22.06
C ARG A 258 26.36 28.86 -22.53
N SER A 259 26.21 29.85 -23.40
CA SER A 259 24.90 30.29 -23.92
C SER A 259 24.00 29.15 -24.42
N ARG A 260 24.51 28.24 -25.26
CA ARG A 260 23.74 27.08 -25.74
C ARG A 260 23.29 26.14 -24.61
N GLN A 261 24.11 25.98 -23.56
CA GLN A 261 23.75 25.15 -22.40
C GLN A 261 22.64 25.81 -21.58
N ARG A 262 22.67 27.14 -21.48
CA ARG A 262 21.64 27.95 -20.81
C ARG A 262 20.29 27.82 -21.52
N GLU A 263 20.28 27.95 -22.83
CA GLU A 263 19.10 27.75 -23.66
C GLU A 263 18.54 26.32 -23.52
N ASN A 264 19.40 25.30 -23.59
CA ASN A 264 18.99 23.90 -23.38
C ASN A 264 18.40 23.66 -21.98
N TYR A 265 18.91 24.34 -20.95
CA TYR A 265 18.36 24.23 -19.59
C TYR A 265 16.98 24.90 -19.48
N GLY A 266 16.78 26.05 -20.12
CA GLY A 266 15.45 26.66 -20.24
C GLY A 266 14.43 25.69 -20.85
N ARG A 267 14.76 25.10 -22.02
CA ARG A 267 13.90 24.09 -22.67
C ARG A 267 13.64 22.88 -21.78
N MET A 268 14.67 22.40 -21.06
CA MET A 268 14.52 21.27 -20.14
C MET A 268 13.47 21.57 -19.05
N LEU A 269 13.49 22.78 -18.45
CA LEU A 269 12.52 23.18 -17.43
C LEU A 269 11.08 23.19 -17.96
N GLU A 270 10.87 23.50 -19.24
CA GLU A 270 9.56 23.39 -19.89
C GLU A 270 9.07 21.94 -19.97
N TYR A 271 9.93 21.03 -20.41
CA TYR A 271 9.60 19.62 -20.52
C TYR A 271 9.38 18.96 -19.15
N VAL A 272 10.03 19.46 -18.09
CA VAL A 272 9.79 18.99 -16.71
C VAL A 272 8.32 19.23 -16.31
N TYR A 273 7.73 20.37 -16.66
CA TYR A 273 6.32 20.64 -16.37
C TYR A 273 5.37 19.73 -17.16
N LEU A 274 5.62 19.55 -18.46
CA LEU A 274 4.82 18.63 -19.28
C LEU A 274 4.89 17.19 -18.78
N LEU A 275 6.10 16.76 -18.38
CA LEU A 275 6.33 15.46 -17.78
C LEU A 275 5.58 15.33 -16.45
N GLN A 276 5.57 16.37 -15.60
CA GLN A 276 4.80 16.36 -14.35
C GLN A 276 3.32 16.07 -14.62
N ILE A 277 2.70 16.78 -15.56
CA ILE A 277 1.28 16.55 -15.92
C ILE A 277 1.08 15.12 -16.43
N PHE A 278 1.95 14.65 -17.31
CA PHE A 278 1.87 13.29 -17.85
C PHE A 278 1.94 12.22 -16.75
N LEU A 279 2.84 12.39 -15.79
CA LEU A 279 2.98 11.46 -14.66
C LEU A 279 1.78 11.53 -13.71
N ILE A 280 1.23 12.71 -13.46
CA ILE A 280 -0.02 12.88 -12.70
C ILE A 280 -1.17 12.14 -13.39
N CYS A 281 -1.28 12.24 -14.72
CA CYS A 281 -2.27 11.51 -15.50
C CYS A 281 -2.14 9.99 -15.34
N ILE A 282 -0.92 9.45 -15.33
CA ILE A 282 -0.66 8.03 -15.08
C ILE A 282 -1.15 7.63 -13.68
N LEU A 283 -0.81 8.40 -12.65
CA LEU A 283 -1.23 8.11 -11.27
C LEU A 283 -2.75 8.18 -11.10
N ASN A 284 -3.41 9.15 -11.74
CA ASN A 284 -4.86 9.24 -11.74
C ASN A 284 -5.52 8.04 -12.42
N LEU A 285 -4.96 7.59 -13.54
CA LEU A 285 -5.44 6.38 -14.22
C LEU A 285 -5.33 5.15 -13.31
N GLN A 286 -4.21 4.99 -12.58
CA GLN A 286 -4.07 3.91 -11.60
C GLN A 286 -5.16 3.97 -10.53
N ILE A 287 -5.39 5.15 -9.94
CA ILE A 287 -6.42 5.35 -8.90
C ILE A 287 -7.81 4.98 -9.44
N LYS A 288 -8.14 5.42 -10.65
CA LYS A 288 -9.42 5.11 -11.30
C LYS A 288 -9.58 3.63 -11.63
N ILE A 289 -8.53 2.99 -12.13
CA ILE A 289 -8.55 1.54 -12.39
C ILE A 289 -8.76 0.77 -11.09
N VAL A 290 -8.02 1.11 -10.02
CA VAL A 290 -8.21 0.45 -8.72
C VAL A 290 -9.62 0.69 -8.20
N ARG A 291 -10.14 1.93 -8.23
CA ARG A 291 -11.53 2.24 -7.82
C ARG A 291 -12.54 1.41 -8.62
N GLY A 292 -12.37 1.31 -9.94
CA GLY A 292 -13.21 0.46 -10.80
C GLY A 292 -13.12 -1.04 -10.45
N LEU A 293 -11.93 -1.57 -10.14
CA LEU A 293 -11.76 -2.96 -9.68
C LEU A 293 -12.46 -3.22 -8.34
N LEU A 294 -12.61 -2.20 -7.49
CA LEU A 294 -13.35 -2.33 -6.23
C LEU A 294 -14.88 -2.35 -6.45
N GLU A 295 -15.37 -1.66 -7.47
CA GLU A 295 -16.79 -1.59 -7.81
C GLU A 295 -17.28 -2.84 -8.58
N LEU A 296 -16.37 -3.59 -9.20
CA LEU A 296 -16.69 -4.82 -9.92
C LEU A 296 -16.80 -6.01 -8.98
N ASN A 297 -17.90 -6.77 -9.09
CA ASN A 297 -18.04 -8.05 -8.39
C ASN A 297 -17.09 -9.11 -8.98
N GLU A 298 -16.66 -10.10 -8.19
CA GLU A 298 -15.77 -11.21 -8.62
C GLU A 298 -16.18 -11.83 -9.96
N LYS A 299 -17.49 -11.96 -10.24
CA LYS A 299 -18.04 -12.50 -11.50
C LYS A 299 -17.80 -11.60 -12.71
N GLN A 300 -17.72 -10.29 -12.53
CA GLN A 300 -17.49 -9.31 -13.62
C GLN A 300 -15.99 -9.21 -13.97
N ILE A 301 -15.10 -9.35 -12.98
CA ILE A 301 -13.64 -9.31 -13.18
C ILE A 301 -13.15 -10.47 -14.05
N ILE A 302 -13.73 -11.67 -13.91
CA ILE A 302 -13.37 -12.84 -14.73
C ILE A 302 -13.68 -12.61 -16.22
N PHE A 303 -14.70 -11.82 -16.53
CA PHE A 303 -15.11 -11.53 -17.91
C PHE A 303 -14.16 -10.54 -18.62
N PHE A 304 -13.56 -9.60 -17.88
CA PHE A 304 -12.65 -8.60 -18.46
C PHE A 304 -11.20 -9.07 -18.62
N ILE A 305 -10.80 -10.16 -17.97
CA ILE A 305 -9.41 -10.67 -17.99
C ILE A 305 -9.34 -12.05 -18.67
N LYS A 306 -10.24 -12.31 -19.61
CA LYS A 306 -10.15 -13.39 -20.61
C LYS A 306 -10.14 -12.75 -21.99
#